data_AF-A0A955G1P9-F1
#
_entry.id   AF-A0A955G1P9-F1
#
_cell.length_a   1.000
_cell.length_b   1.000
_cell.length_c   1.000
_cell.angle_alpha   90.00
_cell.angle_beta   90.00
_cell.angle_gamma   90.00
#
_symmetry.space_group_name_H-M   'P 1'
#
loop_
_entity.id
_entity.type
_entity.pdbx_description
1 polymer ?
#
loop_
_entity_poly.entity_id
_entity_poly.type
_entity_poly.pdbx_seq_one_letter_code
_entity_poly.pdbx_strand_id
1 'polypeptide(L)'
;MIKKLLALPLLVAFFTTIIVTPSQASAAAFDPARIIDDSVMTNKSTMTPAQIQTFLNSKVPTCDTNGTASAADFGRPDLTHAQYAALRGWQAPPYTCLRNFSENGKTSAQIIYDVAQQYSINPQVFLVLLQKESSLITDTWPLNWQYNSATGYGCPDSTPGVCDASYRGLTNQITWAAKLFRNVIN
;
A
#
# COMPACT_ATOMS: atom_id res chain seq x y z
N MET A 1 -80.22 -42.57 -24.05
CA MET A 1 -78.75 -42.68 -24.16
C MET A 1 -78.15 -41.28 -24.11
N ILE A 2 -77.60 -40.89 -22.96
CA ILE A 2 -77.12 -39.53 -22.69
C ILE A 2 -75.62 -39.47 -23.02
N LYS A 3 -75.22 -38.65 -24.01
CA LYS A 3 -73.82 -38.34 -24.32
C LYS A 3 -73.28 -37.34 -23.28
N LYS A 4 -72.33 -37.77 -22.45
CA LYS A 4 -71.58 -36.86 -21.56
C LYS A 4 -70.45 -36.19 -22.36
N LEU A 5 -70.51 -34.88 -22.52
CA LEU A 5 -69.43 -34.04 -23.01
C LEU A 5 -68.43 -33.79 -21.86
N LEU A 6 -67.18 -34.20 -22.03
CA LEU A 6 -66.08 -33.82 -21.13
C LEU A 6 -65.58 -32.43 -21.53
N ALA A 7 -65.68 -31.46 -20.60
CA ALA A 7 -65.02 -30.16 -20.71
C ALA A 7 -63.61 -30.26 -20.10
N LEU A 8 -62.59 -29.86 -20.87
CA LEU A 8 -61.19 -29.81 -20.45
C LEU A 8 -60.89 -28.39 -19.93
N PRO A 9 -60.36 -28.21 -18.70
CA PRO A 9 -60.06 -26.87 -18.20
C PRO A 9 -58.76 -26.35 -18.80
N LEU A 10 -58.81 -25.15 -19.38
CA LEU A 10 -57.65 -24.43 -19.90
C LEU A 10 -56.92 -23.77 -18.71
N LEU A 11 -55.75 -24.29 -18.34
CA LEU A 11 -54.93 -23.76 -17.26
C LEU A 11 -54.06 -22.61 -17.79
N VAL A 12 -54.40 -21.36 -17.48
CA VAL A 12 -53.61 -20.18 -17.87
C VAL A 12 -52.50 -19.95 -16.85
N ALA A 13 -51.26 -20.24 -17.23
CA ALA A 13 -50.09 -19.95 -16.40
C ALA A 13 -49.74 -18.46 -16.47
N PHE A 14 -49.90 -17.73 -15.35
CA PHE A 14 -49.43 -16.35 -15.20
C PHE A 14 -47.91 -16.36 -14.98
N PHE A 15 -47.13 -16.05 -16.01
CA PHE A 15 -45.70 -15.75 -15.86
C PHE A 15 -45.55 -14.30 -15.39
N THR A 16 -45.27 -14.09 -14.10
CA THR A 16 -44.84 -12.80 -13.57
C THR A 16 -43.38 -12.55 -13.96
N THR A 17 -43.17 -11.73 -14.98
CA THR A 17 -41.84 -11.23 -15.34
C THR A 17 -41.36 -10.25 -14.27
N ILE A 18 -40.35 -10.65 -13.49
CA ILE A 18 -39.63 -9.75 -12.59
C ILE A 18 -38.77 -8.82 -13.45
N ILE A 19 -39.17 -7.56 -13.57
CA ILE A 19 -38.36 -6.52 -14.22
C ILE A 19 -37.28 -6.10 -13.22
N VAL A 20 -36.07 -6.64 -13.38
CA VAL A 20 -34.89 -6.14 -12.68
C VAL A 20 -34.41 -4.89 -13.42
N THR A 21 -34.67 -3.70 -12.87
CA THR A 21 -34.05 -2.48 -13.39
C THR A 21 -32.57 -2.50 -13.02
N PRO A 22 -31.65 -2.32 -13.99
CA PRO A 22 -30.24 -2.20 -13.65
C PRO A 22 -30.05 -0.93 -12.83
N SER A 23 -29.55 -1.05 -11.60
CA SER A 23 -29.07 0.12 -10.87
C SER A 23 -27.79 0.58 -11.56
N GLN A 24 -27.87 1.70 -12.27
CA GLN A 24 -26.66 2.39 -12.69
C GLN A 24 -26.03 2.99 -11.43
N ALA A 25 -24.93 2.40 -10.99
CA ALA A 25 -24.07 3.04 -10.01
C ALA A 25 -23.50 4.30 -10.67
N SER A 26 -24.00 5.48 -10.28
CA SER A 26 -23.33 6.73 -10.63
C SER A 26 -22.04 6.79 -9.83
N ALA A 27 -20.88 6.72 -10.50
CA ALA A 27 -19.64 7.15 -9.87
C ALA A 27 -19.85 8.60 -9.42
N ALA A 28 -19.56 8.89 -8.14
CA ALA A 28 -19.47 10.28 -7.71
C ALA A 28 -18.48 11.00 -8.63
N ALA A 29 -18.83 12.19 -9.10
CA ALA A 29 -17.89 13.02 -9.85
C ALA A 29 -16.64 13.24 -8.97
N PHE A 30 -15.45 13.14 -9.57
CA PHE A 30 -14.21 13.42 -8.86
C PHE A 30 -14.22 14.85 -8.32
N ASP A 31 -14.08 15.00 -7.01
CA ASP A 31 -13.94 16.28 -6.34
C ASP A 31 -12.49 16.45 -5.88
N PRO A 32 -11.70 17.33 -6.52
CA PRO A 32 -10.31 17.56 -6.12
C PRO A 32 -10.19 18.16 -4.71
N ALA A 33 -11.25 18.76 -4.17
CA ALA A 33 -11.28 19.28 -2.80
C ALA A 33 -11.57 18.19 -1.76
N ARG A 34 -11.95 16.98 -2.19
CA ARG A 34 -12.31 15.87 -1.29
C ARG A 34 -11.67 14.56 -1.76
N ILE A 35 -10.37 14.44 -1.50
CA ILE A 35 -9.59 13.24 -1.85
C ILE A 35 -9.77 12.12 -0.82
N ILE A 36 -9.76 12.47 0.47
CA ILE A 36 -9.94 11.54 1.59
C ILE A 36 -10.64 12.28 2.73
N ASP A 37 -11.64 11.63 3.34
CA ASP A 37 -12.33 12.19 4.51
C ASP A 37 -11.44 12.08 5.75
N ASP A 38 -11.50 13.10 6.63
CA ASP A 38 -10.77 13.10 7.90
C ASP A 38 -11.07 11.86 8.75
N SER A 39 -12.32 11.40 8.74
CA SER A 39 -12.74 10.17 9.43
C SER A 39 -12.06 8.91 8.88
N VAL A 40 -11.74 8.87 7.58
CA VAL A 40 -11.00 7.77 6.94
C VAL A 40 -9.50 7.92 7.19
N MET A 41 -8.98 9.15 7.09
CA MET A 41 -7.57 9.47 7.32
C MET A 41 -7.16 9.18 8.78
N THR A 42 -8.07 9.36 9.73
CA THR A 42 -7.82 9.17 11.17
C THR A 42 -8.29 7.81 11.71
N ASN A 43 -8.88 6.95 10.88
CA ASN A 43 -9.28 5.62 11.31
C ASN A 43 -8.07 4.70 11.49
N LYS A 44 -7.47 4.74 12.67
CA LYS A 44 -6.31 3.91 13.05
C LYS A 44 -6.61 2.41 13.16
N SER A 45 -7.87 2.02 13.14
CA SER A 45 -8.31 0.64 13.37
C SER A 45 -8.50 -0.17 12.09
N THR A 46 -8.12 0.37 10.92
CA THR A 46 -8.34 -0.29 9.62
C THR A 46 -7.48 -1.52 9.37
N MET A 47 -6.33 -1.63 10.04
CA MET A 47 -5.43 -2.78 9.91
C MET A 47 -4.76 -3.14 11.23
N THR A 48 -4.70 -4.43 11.52
CA THR A 48 -3.84 -5.02 12.57
C THR A 48 -2.41 -5.23 12.06
N PRO A 49 -1.41 -5.45 12.95
CA PRO A 49 -0.06 -5.79 12.52
C PRO A 49 -0.01 -7.00 11.56
N ALA A 50 -0.83 -8.02 11.81
CA ALA A 50 -0.89 -9.21 10.96
C ALA A 50 -1.45 -8.90 9.55
N GLN A 51 -2.44 -8.02 9.45
CA GLN A 51 -2.98 -7.59 8.15
C GLN A 51 -1.95 -6.74 7.39
N ILE A 52 -1.22 -5.86 8.08
CA ILE A 52 -0.12 -5.08 7.47
C ILE A 52 0.96 -6.03 6.97
N GLN A 53 1.40 -6.98 7.79
CA GLN A 53 2.42 -7.96 7.39
C GLN A 53 1.95 -8.80 6.19
N THR A 54 0.70 -9.25 6.18
CA THR A 54 0.11 -9.98 5.05
C THR A 54 0.12 -9.15 3.77
N PHE A 55 -0.22 -7.86 3.87
CA PHE A 55 -0.15 -6.94 2.75
C PHE A 55 1.29 -6.80 2.23
N LEU A 56 2.27 -6.53 3.11
CA LEU A 56 3.67 -6.42 2.72
C LEU A 56 4.19 -7.71 2.05
N ASN A 57 3.84 -8.88 2.59
CA ASN A 57 4.18 -10.18 2.00
C ASN A 57 3.58 -10.36 0.59
N SER A 58 2.37 -9.84 0.36
CA SER A 58 1.69 -9.93 -0.94
C SER A 58 2.32 -9.04 -2.01
N LYS A 59 2.98 -7.95 -1.61
CA LYS A 59 3.59 -6.98 -2.55
C LYS A 59 5.00 -7.39 -2.98
N VAL A 60 5.73 -8.07 -2.11
CA VAL A 60 7.05 -8.64 -2.42
C VAL A 60 7.08 -10.12 -1.99
N PRO A 61 6.53 -11.05 -2.78
CA PRO A 61 6.55 -12.48 -2.44
C PRO A 61 7.97 -13.05 -2.36
N THR A 62 8.88 -12.53 -3.20
CA THR A 62 10.29 -12.92 -3.28
C THR A 62 11.15 -11.67 -3.14
N CYS A 63 12.05 -11.67 -2.17
CA CYS A 63 13.06 -10.63 -2.02
C CYS A 63 14.31 -11.04 -2.79
N ASP A 64 14.92 -10.13 -3.55
CA ASP A 64 16.22 -10.36 -4.18
C ASP A 64 17.34 -10.10 -3.16
N THR A 65 17.32 -10.85 -2.06
CA THR A 65 18.20 -10.64 -0.91
C THR A 65 19.67 -10.67 -1.29
N ASN A 66 20.06 -11.49 -2.26
CA ASN A 66 21.45 -11.62 -2.70
C ASN A 66 21.79 -10.73 -3.90
N GLY A 67 20.85 -9.93 -4.41
CA GLY A 67 21.07 -9.07 -5.57
C GLY A 67 21.41 -9.83 -6.85
N THR A 68 20.79 -10.99 -7.04
CA THR A 68 21.04 -11.90 -8.18
C THR A 68 20.11 -11.65 -9.35
N ALA A 69 19.00 -10.92 -9.14
CA ALA A 69 18.13 -10.53 -10.23
C ALA A 69 18.82 -9.49 -11.13
N SER A 70 18.34 -9.40 -12.38
CA SER A 70 18.87 -8.50 -13.41
C SER A 70 18.54 -7.05 -13.08
N ALA A 71 19.53 -6.15 -13.22
CA ALA A 71 19.37 -4.69 -13.06
C ALA A 71 18.73 -4.01 -14.30
N ALA A 72 17.75 -4.68 -14.91
CA ALA A 72 17.06 -4.20 -16.10
C ALA A 72 16.21 -2.95 -15.82
N ASP A 73 15.72 -2.81 -14.59
CA ASP A 73 15.06 -1.61 -14.03
C ASP A 73 15.95 -0.36 -14.09
N PHE A 74 17.28 -0.55 -14.04
CA PHE A 74 18.27 0.51 -14.25
C PHE A 74 18.84 0.55 -15.68
N GLY A 75 18.21 -0.12 -16.63
CA GLY A 75 18.68 -0.19 -18.03
C GLY A 75 19.98 -0.98 -18.20
N ARG A 76 20.34 -1.83 -17.23
CA ARG A 76 21.56 -2.64 -17.22
C ARG A 76 21.25 -4.13 -17.06
N PRO A 77 20.53 -4.73 -18.03
CA PRO A 77 20.16 -6.14 -17.96
C PRO A 77 21.35 -7.10 -17.97
N ASP A 78 22.53 -6.61 -18.39
CA ASP A 78 23.81 -7.31 -18.40
C ASP A 78 24.43 -7.53 -17.01
N LEU A 79 23.89 -6.85 -15.99
CA LEU A 79 24.36 -6.93 -14.62
C LEU A 79 23.28 -7.47 -13.69
N THR A 80 23.69 -8.07 -12.59
CA THR A 80 22.81 -8.27 -11.44
C THR A 80 22.69 -7.00 -10.60
N HIS A 81 21.66 -6.89 -9.76
CA HIS A 81 21.53 -5.78 -8.81
C HIS A 81 22.77 -5.60 -7.93
N ALA A 82 23.35 -6.69 -7.42
CA ALA A 82 24.58 -6.63 -6.62
C ALA A 82 25.78 -6.08 -7.40
N GLN A 83 25.94 -6.50 -8.66
CA GLN A 83 27.01 -5.99 -9.53
C GLN A 83 26.81 -4.51 -9.86
N TYR A 84 25.58 -4.13 -10.18
CA TYR A 84 25.22 -2.75 -10.44
C TYR A 84 25.43 -1.87 -9.20
N ALA A 85 25.00 -2.31 -8.02
CA ALA A 85 25.24 -1.62 -6.75
C ALA A 85 26.74 -1.41 -6.49
N ALA A 86 27.57 -2.42 -6.72
CA ALA A 86 29.03 -2.31 -6.59
C ALA A 86 29.62 -1.23 -7.52
N LEU A 87 29.19 -1.18 -8.79
CA LEU A 87 29.62 -0.14 -9.73
C LEU A 87 29.21 1.27 -9.30
N ARG A 88 28.08 1.40 -8.60
CA ARG A 88 27.57 2.68 -8.08
C ARG A 88 28.15 3.07 -6.73
N GLY A 89 28.95 2.19 -6.10
CA GLY A 89 29.41 2.38 -4.73
C GLY A 89 28.27 2.30 -3.69
N TRP A 90 27.17 1.62 -4.04
CA TRP A 90 26.05 1.38 -3.15
C TRP A 90 26.32 0.18 -2.23
N GLN A 91 25.42 -0.01 -1.26
CA GLN A 91 25.49 -1.13 -0.33
C GLN A 91 25.49 -2.49 -1.08
N ALA A 92 26.41 -3.36 -0.66
CA ALA A 92 26.44 -4.76 -1.08
C ALA A 92 25.34 -5.58 -0.38
N PRO A 93 24.86 -6.70 -0.96
CA PRO A 93 23.93 -7.60 -0.29
C PRO A 93 24.49 -8.11 1.06
N PRO A 94 23.63 -8.58 2.00
CA PRO A 94 22.21 -8.88 1.79
C PRO A 94 21.31 -7.64 1.79
N TYR A 95 20.38 -7.59 0.82
CA TYR A 95 19.28 -6.63 0.79
C TYR A 95 18.11 -7.15 1.63
N THR A 96 17.56 -6.27 2.46
CA THR A 96 16.41 -6.60 3.31
C THR A 96 15.20 -5.89 2.77
N CYS A 97 14.24 -6.61 2.20
CA CYS A 97 12.96 -6.05 1.78
C CYS A 97 12.12 -5.59 2.97
N LEU A 98 11.24 -4.60 2.77
CA LEU A 98 10.41 -4.02 3.85
C LEU A 98 9.62 -5.07 4.63
N ARG A 99 9.12 -6.12 3.95
CA ARG A 99 8.40 -7.22 4.60
C ARG A 99 9.22 -8.00 5.64
N ASN A 100 10.55 -8.01 5.49
CA ASN A 100 11.51 -8.72 6.34
C ASN A 100 12.30 -7.76 7.23
N PHE A 101 12.06 -6.45 7.11
CA PHE A 101 12.82 -5.44 7.83
C PHE A 101 12.40 -5.41 9.31
N SER A 102 13.40 -5.16 10.16
CA SER A 102 13.23 -5.03 11.61
C SER A 102 14.16 -3.94 12.12
N GLU A 103 13.64 -3.10 13.02
CA GLU A 103 14.37 -2.03 13.68
C GLU A 103 14.01 -2.06 15.17
N ASN A 104 15.03 -2.11 16.04
CA ASN A 104 14.86 -2.19 17.50
C ASN A 104 13.91 -3.33 17.95
N GLY A 105 13.98 -4.48 17.28
CA GLY A 105 13.16 -5.66 17.59
C GLY A 105 11.71 -5.59 17.09
N LYS A 106 11.32 -4.54 16.35
CA LYS A 106 9.99 -4.41 15.75
C LYS A 106 10.06 -4.58 14.24
N THR A 107 9.17 -5.39 13.68
CA THR A 107 9.01 -5.51 12.23
C THR A 107 8.45 -4.21 11.64
N SER A 108 8.65 -3.98 10.35
CA SER A 108 8.01 -2.84 9.65
C SER A 108 6.51 -2.80 9.83
N ALA A 109 5.83 -3.96 9.84
CA ALA A 109 4.40 -4.04 10.09
C ALA A 109 4.02 -3.53 11.49
N GLN A 110 4.80 -3.90 12.50
CA GLN A 110 4.60 -3.42 13.87
C GLN A 110 4.89 -1.92 14.00
N ILE A 111 5.96 -1.44 13.35
CA ILE A 111 6.31 -0.01 13.33
C ILE A 111 5.17 0.82 12.74
N ILE A 112 4.65 0.43 11.57
CA ILE A 112 3.53 1.12 10.91
C ILE A 112 2.30 1.12 11.82
N TYR A 113 1.98 -0.02 12.44
CA TYR A 113 0.85 -0.12 13.35
C TYR A 113 1.02 0.77 14.59
N ASP A 114 2.17 0.71 15.26
CA ASP A 114 2.42 1.47 16.49
C ASP A 114 2.31 2.97 16.25
N VAL A 115 2.92 3.47 15.17
CA VAL A 115 2.84 4.89 14.81
C VAL A 115 1.42 5.29 14.43
N ALA A 116 0.69 4.44 13.68
CA ALA A 116 -0.73 4.64 13.40
C ALA A 116 -1.57 4.75 14.67
N GLN A 117 -1.35 3.89 15.66
CA GLN A 117 -2.05 3.95 16.93
C GLN A 117 -1.73 5.23 17.71
N GLN A 118 -0.44 5.58 17.78
CA GLN A 118 0.06 6.73 18.53
C GLN A 118 -0.49 8.06 18.00
N TYR A 119 -0.47 8.25 16.68
CA TYR A 119 -0.90 9.50 16.05
C TYR A 119 -2.32 9.43 15.49
N SER A 120 -3.04 8.33 15.75
CA SER A 120 -4.39 8.06 15.27
C SER A 120 -4.56 8.25 13.76
N ILE A 121 -3.60 7.76 12.97
CA ILE A 121 -3.63 7.82 11.50
C ILE A 121 -3.96 6.43 10.97
N ASN A 122 -4.71 6.35 9.88
CA ASN A 122 -5.02 5.10 9.20
C ASN A 122 -3.74 4.41 8.69
N PRO A 123 -3.42 3.16 9.11
CA PRO A 123 -2.25 2.41 8.64
C PRO A 123 -2.10 2.34 7.11
N GLN A 124 -3.22 2.32 6.36
CA GLN A 124 -3.22 2.26 4.90
C GLN A 124 -2.61 3.51 4.27
N VAL A 125 -2.73 4.67 4.94
CA VAL A 125 -2.12 5.93 4.50
C VAL A 125 -0.60 5.82 4.52
N PHE A 126 -0.02 5.22 5.57
CA PHE A 126 1.44 5.00 5.61
C PHE A 126 1.90 4.02 4.53
N LEU A 127 1.13 2.96 4.25
CA LEU A 127 1.45 2.04 3.17
C LEU A 127 1.50 2.75 1.82
N VAL A 128 0.52 3.60 1.53
CA VAL A 128 0.50 4.41 0.30
C VAL A 128 1.64 5.42 0.28
N LEU A 129 1.92 6.10 1.39
CA LEU A 129 3.00 7.07 1.50
C LEU A 129 4.37 6.43 1.21
N LEU A 130 4.68 5.32 1.88
CA LEU A 130 5.93 4.59 1.65
C LEU A 130 6.10 4.18 0.17
N GLN A 131 5.01 3.81 -0.50
CA GLN A 131 5.08 3.50 -1.93
C GLN A 131 5.31 4.75 -2.78
N LYS A 132 4.60 5.84 -2.50
CA LYS A 132 4.71 7.07 -3.29
C LYS A 132 6.08 7.73 -3.18
N GLU A 133 6.65 7.76 -1.99
CA GLU A 133 7.86 8.54 -1.71
C GLU A 133 9.15 7.77 -1.99
N SER A 134 9.16 6.44 -1.89
CA SER A 134 10.38 5.65 -2.05
C SER A 134 10.20 4.31 -2.76
N SER A 135 9.00 4.01 -3.28
CA SER A 135 8.64 2.70 -3.86
C SER A 135 8.89 1.49 -2.94
N LEU A 136 9.06 1.74 -1.64
CA LEU A 136 9.60 0.77 -0.69
C LEU A 136 8.64 -0.42 -0.43
N ILE A 137 7.34 -0.26 -0.69
CA ILE A 137 6.37 -1.36 -0.54
C ILE A 137 6.61 -2.46 -1.58
N THR A 138 7.03 -2.10 -2.79
CA THR A 138 7.20 -3.03 -3.92
C THR A 138 8.65 -3.35 -4.24
N ASP A 139 9.61 -2.70 -3.56
CA ASP A 139 11.02 -2.88 -3.82
C ASP A 139 11.53 -4.26 -3.35
N THR A 140 12.15 -4.99 -4.27
CA THR A 140 12.71 -6.32 -4.02
C THR A 140 14.17 -6.30 -3.57
N TRP A 141 14.85 -5.15 -3.60
CA TRP A 141 16.24 -5.00 -3.22
C TRP A 141 16.56 -3.60 -2.64
N PRO A 142 15.77 -3.10 -1.68
CA PRO A 142 15.88 -1.72 -1.24
C PRO A 142 17.23 -1.42 -0.60
N LEU A 143 17.71 -0.21 -0.86
CA LEU A 143 18.97 0.31 -0.35
C LEU A 143 18.78 1.02 1.00
N ASN A 144 19.84 1.07 1.82
CA ASN A 144 19.80 1.74 3.13
C ASN A 144 19.24 3.17 3.10
N TRP A 145 19.49 3.93 2.03
CA TRP A 145 19.00 5.31 1.94
C TRP A 145 17.47 5.37 1.86
N GLN A 146 16.80 4.41 1.23
CA GLN A 146 15.34 4.37 1.17
C GLN A 146 14.73 4.22 2.57
N TYR A 147 15.32 3.43 3.46
CA TYR A 147 14.87 3.36 4.86
C TYR A 147 15.14 4.65 5.64
N ASN A 148 16.22 5.35 5.31
CA ASN A 148 16.60 6.61 5.93
C ASN A 148 15.73 7.79 5.49
N SER A 149 15.07 7.71 4.34
CA SER A 149 14.22 8.76 3.78
C SER A 149 12.87 8.22 3.28
N ALA A 150 12.33 7.18 3.93
CA ALA A 150 11.23 6.35 3.42
C ALA A 150 9.94 7.12 3.09
N THR A 151 9.71 8.24 3.77
CA THR A 151 8.53 9.09 3.61
C THR A 151 8.84 10.46 3.02
N GLY A 152 10.11 10.71 2.64
CA GLY A 152 10.58 12.03 2.18
C GLY A 152 10.64 13.10 3.28
N TYR A 153 10.26 12.79 4.52
CA TYR A 153 10.26 13.79 5.59
C TYR A 153 11.69 14.26 5.89
N GLY A 154 11.88 15.58 5.88
CA GLY A 154 13.19 16.21 6.09
C GLY A 154 14.13 16.17 4.89
N CYS A 155 13.63 15.83 3.70
CA CYS A 155 14.36 15.88 2.43
C CYS A 155 13.90 17.09 1.59
N PRO A 156 14.59 18.24 1.65
CA PRO A 156 14.22 19.41 0.86
C PRO A 156 14.54 19.22 -0.63
N ASP A 157 13.64 19.66 -1.50
CA ASP A 157 13.82 19.61 -2.97
C ASP A 157 14.78 20.70 -3.52
N SER A 158 15.28 21.58 -2.66
CA SER A 158 16.22 22.64 -3.05
C SER A 158 17.60 22.04 -3.38
N THR A 159 18.47 22.77 -4.09
CA THR A 159 19.88 22.40 -4.25
C THR A 159 20.72 23.17 -3.22
N PRO A 160 21.59 22.53 -2.41
CA PRO A 160 22.06 21.14 -2.47
C PRO A 160 21.24 20.16 -1.60
N GLY A 161 19.99 20.50 -1.30
CA GLY A 161 19.04 19.80 -0.41
C GLY A 161 19.41 18.38 -0.04
N VAL A 162 20.01 18.25 1.14
CA VAL A 162 20.39 16.96 1.72
C VAL A 162 19.31 16.60 2.74
N CYS A 163 18.84 15.36 2.69
CA CYS A 163 17.97 14.84 3.74
C CYS A 163 18.62 14.99 5.12
N ASP A 164 17.93 15.65 6.04
CA ASP A 164 18.41 15.91 7.39
C ASP A 164 18.57 14.58 8.15
N ALA A 165 19.79 14.38 8.67
CA ALA A 165 20.20 13.17 9.36
C ALA A 165 19.38 12.90 10.63
N SER A 166 18.80 13.93 11.26
CA SER A 166 17.95 13.81 12.44
C SER A 166 16.64 13.06 12.18
N TYR A 167 16.24 12.89 10.91
CA TYR A 167 15.01 12.17 10.53
C TYR A 167 15.26 10.77 9.96
N ARG A 168 16.51 10.28 9.98
CA ARG A 168 16.85 8.95 9.45
C ARG A 168 16.25 7.81 10.28
N GLY A 169 16.06 6.66 9.63
CA GLY A 169 15.45 5.44 10.17
C GLY A 169 13.97 5.30 9.82
N LEU A 170 13.52 4.08 9.57
CA LEU A 170 12.15 3.81 9.11
C LEU A 170 11.12 4.28 10.13
N THR A 171 11.34 3.95 11.42
CA THR A 171 10.44 4.39 12.50
C THR A 171 10.37 5.90 12.58
N ASN A 172 11.51 6.58 12.44
CA ASN A 172 11.60 8.02 12.56
C ASN A 172 10.87 8.72 11.40
N GLN A 173 11.10 8.26 10.17
CA GLN A 173 10.42 8.73 8.97
C GLN A 173 8.89 8.63 9.10
N ILE A 174 8.38 7.44 9.44
CA ILE A 174 6.92 7.22 9.61
C ILE A 174 6.38 8.08 10.77
N THR A 175 7.13 8.21 11.87
CA THR A 175 6.75 9.03 13.03
C THR A 175 6.59 10.50 12.68
N TRP A 176 7.53 11.08 11.93
CA TRP A 176 7.47 12.49 11.56
C TRP A 176 6.43 12.77 10.48
N ALA A 177 6.25 11.86 9.52
CA ALA A 177 5.11 11.93 8.61
C ALA A 177 3.77 11.90 9.38
N ALA A 178 3.65 11.04 10.40
CA ALA A 178 2.46 10.96 11.24
C ALA A 178 2.20 12.24 12.04
N LYS A 179 3.26 12.85 12.61
CA LYS A 179 3.18 14.15 13.28
C LYS A 179 2.67 15.23 12.33
N LEU A 180 3.22 15.28 11.11
CA LEU A 180 2.79 16.24 10.09
C LEU A 180 1.31 16.06 9.75
N PHE A 181 0.88 14.84 9.44
CA PHE A 181 -0.53 14.57 9.16
C PHE A 181 -1.44 14.96 10.31
N ARG A 182 -1.07 14.60 11.56
CA ARG A 182 -1.86 14.98 12.74
C ARG A 182 -1.92 16.50 12.95
N ASN A 183 -0.90 17.25 12.58
CA ASN A 183 -0.90 18.70 12.74
C ASN A 183 -1.79 19.43 11.72
N VAL A 184 -2.11 18.80 10.60
CA VAL A 184 -2.90 19.43 9.52
C VAL A 184 -4.34 18.92 9.43
N ILE A 185 -4.64 17.76 10.02
CA ILE A 185 -5.99 17.20 10.10
C ILE A 185 -6.68 17.78 11.35
N ASN A 186 -7.91 18.27 11.18
CA ASN A 186 -8.72 18.87 12.25
C ASN A 186 -9.27 17.83 13.23
#